data_AF-A0A7W4NQQ3-F1
#
_entry.id   AF-A0A7W4NQQ3-F1
#
_cell.length_a   1.000
_cell.length_b   1.000
_cell.length_c   1.000
_cell.angle_alpha   90.00
_cell.angle_beta   90.00
_cell.angle_gamma   90.00
#
_symmetry.space_group_name_H-M   'P 1'
#
loop_
_entity.id
_entity.type
_entity.pdbx_description
1 polymer ?
#
loop_
_entity_poly.entity_id
_entity_poly.type
_entity_poly.pdbx_seq_one_letter_code
_entity_poly.pdbx_strand_id
1 'polypeptide(L)'
;MPTFILSAHPARRYERKSLTGTQIEYGQKVVPSVCIEARTVPEIAEQARAFGASVFTAAPRVSFLVSVQMARGERKPRGFDVADRAGQFHDADWIHTEIECPVRHVDGPGVRMWGSRLAPFQMDGQDPFWPGEEPDDFTSPADGSIGLYGYLRAVNARVQRRTDSWQSLFSIVHEVPLGDRYAARVHPFDVAAELLAGRLSPTSAAA
;
A
#
# COMPACT_ATOMS: atom_id res chain seq x y z
N MET A 1 26.50 25.12 0.77
CA MET A 1 25.29 24.66 1.49
C MET A 1 25.46 23.17 1.71
N PRO A 2 25.07 22.57 2.85
CA PRO A 2 25.30 21.14 3.04
C PRO A 2 24.64 20.35 1.91
N THR A 3 25.42 19.46 1.30
CA THR A 3 24.98 18.62 0.18
C THR A 3 24.61 17.23 0.66
N PHE A 4 23.46 16.73 0.23
CA PHE A 4 22.99 15.37 0.48
C PHE A 4 22.80 14.63 -0.84
N ILE A 5 22.89 13.31 -0.77
CA ILE A 5 22.68 12.38 -1.86
C ILE A 5 21.42 11.59 -1.51
N LEU A 6 20.39 11.72 -2.35
CA LEU A 6 19.19 10.92 -2.26
C LEU A 6 19.30 9.72 -3.19
N SER A 7 18.87 8.57 -2.71
CA SER A 7 18.96 7.30 -3.42
C SER A 7 17.75 6.44 -3.17
N ALA A 8 17.16 5.87 -4.22
CA ALA A 8 16.07 4.89 -4.07
C ALA A 8 16.62 3.48 -4.26
N HIS A 9 16.45 2.62 -3.26
CA HIS A 9 16.90 1.24 -3.27
C HIS A 9 15.71 0.30 -3.26
N PRO A 10 15.70 -0.78 -4.07
CA PRO A 10 14.70 -1.82 -3.94
C PRO A 10 14.66 -2.31 -2.50
N ALA A 11 13.46 -2.37 -1.93
CA ALA A 11 13.27 -2.77 -0.55
C ALA A 11 11.91 -3.44 -0.38
N ARG A 12 11.82 -4.36 0.59
CA ARG A 12 10.54 -4.93 1.01
C ARG A 12 10.50 -5.05 2.52
N ARG A 13 9.33 -4.83 3.09
CA ARG A 13 9.06 -5.12 4.50
C ARG A 13 8.35 -6.46 4.58
N TYR A 14 8.74 -7.28 5.55
CA TYR A 14 8.09 -8.56 5.80
C TYR A 14 7.61 -8.62 7.24
N GLU A 15 6.38 -9.10 7.41
CA GLU A 15 5.77 -9.41 8.70
C GLU A 15 5.77 -10.93 8.92
N ARG A 16 6.39 -11.34 10.01
CA ARG A 16 6.35 -12.70 10.59
C ARG A 16 5.60 -12.63 11.91
N LYS A 17 5.13 -13.78 12.40
CA LYS A 17 4.31 -13.91 13.63
C LYS A 17 4.77 -13.06 14.82
N SER A 18 6.07 -12.84 15.00
CA SER A 18 6.63 -12.06 16.11
C SER A 18 7.75 -11.09 15.67
N LEU A 19 7.95 -10.90 14.37
CA LEU A 19 9.06 -10.10 13.85
C LEU A 19 8.64 -9.35 12.60
N THR A 20 8.90 -8.06 12.58
CA THR A 20 8.87 -7.25 11.36
C THR A 20 10.30 -6.95 10.96
N GLY A 21 10.64 -7.18 9.70
CA GLY A 21 11.96 -6.88 9.15
C GLY A 21 11.85 -6.12 7.84
N THR A 22 12.93 -5.43 7.48
CA THR A 22 13.03 -4.76 6.17
C THR A 22 14.27 -5.31 5.46
N GLN A 23 14.09 -5.79 4.24
CA GLN A 23 15.16 -6.22 3.35
C GLN A 23 15.41 -5.11 2.33
N ILE A 24 16.66 -4.70 2.16
CA ILE A 24 17.06 -3.58 1.29
C ILE A 24 18.21 -4.05 0.40
N GLU A 25 18.13 -3.74 -0.89
CA GLU A 25 19.14 -4.09 -1.89
C GLU A 25 20.03 -2.88 -2.21
N TYR A 26 21.00 -2.58 -1.33
CA TYR A 26 21.85 -1.40 -1.48
C TYR A 26 22.73 -1.38 -2.75
N GLY A 27 22.96 -2.54 -3.36
CA GLY A 27 23.73 -2.66 -4.61
C GLY A 27 22.96 -2.23 -5.87
N GLN A 28 21.64 -2.02 -5.76
CA GLN A 28 20.79 -1.62 -6.86
C GLN A 28 20.12 -0.27 -6.58
N LYS A 29 19.88 0.50 -7.64
CA LYS A 29 19.16 1.77 -7.58
C LYS A 29 17.95 1.68 -8.51
N VAL A 30 16.79 2.12 -8.04
CA VAL A 30 15.56 2.15 -8.85
C VAL A 30 15.68 3.21 -9.95
N VAL A 31 16.28 4.34 -9.60
CA VAL A 31 16.57 5.48 -10.49
C VAL A 31 17.94 6.06 -10.13
N PRO A 32 18.57 6.87 -11.00
CA PRO A 32 19.80 7.59 -10.66
C PRO A 32 19.66 8.41 -9.37
N SER A 33 20.73 8.43 -8.57
CA SER A 33 20.79 9.24 -7.35
C SER A 33 20.84 10.73 -7.69
N VAL A 34 20.30 11.57 -6.81
CA VAL A 34 20.31 13.02 -6.97
C VAL A 34 21.02 13.69 -5.83
N CYS A 35 21.76 14.76 -6.13
CA CYS A 35 22.32 15.63 -5.12
C CYS A 35 21.33 16.75 -4.82
N ILE A 36 21.13 17.02 -3.53
CA ILE A 36 20.32 18.13 -3.05
C ILE A 36 21.14 19.01 -2.13
N GLU A 37 20.78 20.29 -2.07
CA GLU A 37 21.34 21.21 -1.08
C GLU A 37 20.25 21.54 -0.05
N ALA A 38 20.57 21.40 1.24
CA ALA A 38 19.64 21.67 2.32
C ALA A 38 20.38 22.10 3.59
N ARG A 39 19.76 22.96 4.40
CA ARG A 39 20.32 23.48 5.65
C ARG A 39 19.64 22.91 6.88
N THR A 40 18.39 22.51 6.75
CA THR A 40 17.55 22.10 7.87
C THR A 40 16.94 20.71 7.66
N VAL A 41 16.58 20.04 8.76
CA VAL A 41 15.90 18.74 8.71
C VAL A 41 14.59 18.81 7.91
N PRO A 42 13.72 19.84 8.08
CA PRO A 42 12.51 19.97 7.26
C PRO A 42 12.78 20.08 5.76
N GLU A 43 13.79 20.86 5.34
CA GLU A 43 14.17 20.97 3.93
C GLU A 43 14.62 19.61 3.34
N ILE A 44 15.36 18.82 4.14
CA ILE A 44 15.79 17.48 3.73
C ILE A 44 14.58 16.56 3.59
N ALA A 45 13.64 16.58 4.55
CA ALA A 45 12.44 15.75 4.53
C ALA A 45 11.54 16.07 3.33
N GLU A 46 11.33 17.35 3.04
CA GLU A 46 10.55 17.79 1.89
C GLU A 46 11.17 17.31 0.57
N GLN A 47 12.48 17.49 0.40
CA GLN A 47 13.19 17.06 -0.80
C GLN A 47 13.27 15.53 -0.92
N ALA A 48 13.44 14.80 0.18
CA ALA A 48 13.40 13.34 0.20
C ALA A 48 12.02 12.80 -0.21
N ARG A 49 10.95 13.42 0.29
CA ARG A 49 9.57 13.09 -0.10
C ARG A 49 9.30 13.39 -1.57
N ALA A 50 9.74 14.55 -2.08
CA ALA A 50 9.60 14.91 -3.49
C ALA A 50 10.36 13.94 -4.40
N PHE A 51 11.57 13.53 -3.99
CA PHE A 51 12.34 12.50 -4.70
C PHE A 51 11.64 11.13 -4.67
N GLY A 52 11.13 10.69 -3.52
CA GLY A 52 10.37 9.44 -3.47
C GLY A 52 9.11 9.46 -4.34
N ALA A 53 8.38 10.58 -4.38
CA ALA A 53 7.23 10.74 -5.28
C ALA A 53 7.62 10.68 -6.77
N SER A 54 8.78 11.24 -7.15
CA SER A 54 9.27 11.15 -8.54
C SER A 54 9.72 9.74 -8.89
N VAL A 55 10.36 9.01 -7.97
CA VAL A 55 10.71 7.60 -8.13
C VAL A 55 9.44 6.76 -8.31
N PHE A 56 8.42 6.99 -7.46
CA PHE A 56 7.14 6.30 -7.57
C PHE A 56 6.45 6.58 -8.91
N THR A 57 6.53 7.81 -9.43
CA THR A 57 5.99 8.14 -10.76
C THR A 57 6.73 7.41 -11.88
N ALA A 58 8.07 7.31 -11.78
CA ALA A 58 8.89 6.64 -12.77
C ALA A 58 8.78 5.10 -12.73
N ALA A 59 8.52 4.54 -11.54
CA ALA A 59 8.47 3.11 -11.29
C ALA A 59 7.34 2.74 -10.30
N PRO A 60 6.05 2.92 -10.69
CA PRO A 60 4.91 2.89 -9.76
C PRO A 60 4.61 1.53 -9.13
N ARG A 61 5.20 0.45 -9.66
CA ARG A 61 4.99 -0.92 -9.17
C ARG A 61 6.16 -1.48 -8.37
N VAL A 62 7.20 -0.67 -8.18
CA VAL A 62 8.42 -1.06 -7.48
C VAL A 62 8.34 -0.61 -6.03
N SER A 63 8.65 -1.53 -5.12
CA SER A 63 8.79 -1.24 -3.70
C SER A 63 10.21 -0.76 -3.40
N PHE A 64 10.38 0.36 -2.70
CA PHE A 64 11.68 0.94 -2.44
C PHE A 64 11.78 1.75 -1.15
N LEU A 65 13.01 1.91 -0.67
CA LEU A 65 13.39 2.82 0.42
C LEU A 65 14.14 4.02 -0.17
N VAL A 66 13.80 5.23 0.27
CA VAL A 66 14.61 6.43 0.00
C VAL A 66 15.67 6.57 1.09
N SER A 67 16.93 6.44 0.70
CA SER A 67 18.07 6.72 1.58
C SER A 67 18.53 8.16 1.42
N VAL A 68 18.70 8.85 2.54
CA VAL A 68 19.30 10.18 2.62
C VAL A 68 20.73 10.03 3.15
N GLN A 69 21.71 10.31 2.31
CA GLN A 69 23.12 10.26 2.69
C GLN A 69 23.73 11.66 2.60
N MET A 70 24.73 11.95 3.42
CA MET A 70 25.48 13.19 3.23
C MET A 70 26.59 13.01 2.21
N ALA A 71 26.86 14.06 1.43
CA ALA A 71 28.07 14.11 0.63
C ALA A 71 29.32 14.08 1.54
N ARG A 72 30.41 13.53 0.99
CA ARG A 72 31.68 13.40 1.73
C ARG A 72 32.21 14.78 2.11
N GLY A 73 32.55 14.95 3.39
CA GLY A 73 33.14 16.20 3.92
C GLY A 73 32.12 17.20 4.44
N GLU A 74 30.81 16.94 4.25
CA GLU A 74 29.75 17.79 4.80
C GLU A 74 29.49 17.47 6.28
N ARG A 75 28.82 18.39 6.99
CA ARG A 75 28.41 18.21 8.38
C ARG A 75 26.90 18.08 8.51
N LYS A 76 26.45 17.10 9.29
CA LYS A 76 25.03 16.88 9.58
C LYS A 76 24.44 18.10 10.27
N PRO A 77 23.27 18.61 9.82
CA PRO A 77 22.57 19.64 10.55
C PRO A 77 22.14 19.10 11.91
N ARG A 78 21.93 20.02 12.86
CA ARG A 78 21.49 19.65 14.20
C ARG A 78 20.17 18.88 14.13
N GLY A 79 20.12 17.74 14.82
CA GLY A 79 18.92 16.90 14.89
C GLY A 79 18.76 15.88 13.77
N PHE A 80 19.65 15.83 12.76
CA PHE A 80 19.58 14.88 11.65
C PHE A 80 19.39 13.42 12.11
N ASP A 81 20.27 12.93 12.99
CA ASP A 81 20.21 11.51 13.43
C ASP A 81 18.99 11.19 14.30
N VAL A 82 18.37 12.21 14.91
CA VAL A 82 17.12 12.03 15.65
C VAL A 82 15.96 11.97 14.67
N ALA A 83 15.96 12.83 13.66
CA ALA A 83 14.96 12.86 12.59
C ALA A 83 14.96 11.56 11.78
N ASP A 84 16.15 11.08 11.41
CA ASP A 84 16.36 9.83 10.69
C ASP A 84 15.79 8.64 11.48
N ARG A 85 16.18 8.49 12.75
CA ARG A 85 15.66 7.44 13.63
C ARG A 85 14.16 7.53 13.88
N ALA A 86 13.60 8.74 13.81
CA ALA A 86 12.17 8.98 13.95
C ALA A 86 11.39 8.80 12.64
N GLY A 87 12.04 8.45 11.52
CA GLY A 87 11.40 8.27 10.21
C GLY A 87 10.88 9.58 9.59
N GLN A 88 11.42 10.73 10.00
CA GLN A 88 10.92 12.04 9.53
C GLN A 88 11.26 12.33 8.07
N PHE A 89 12.14 11.56 7.46
CA PHE A 89 12.46 11.66 6.03
C PHE A 89 11.50 10.87 5.14
N HIS A 90 10.47 10.24 5.73
CA HIS A 90 9.48 9.44 5.01
C HIS A 90 10.07 8.29 4.21
N ASP A 91 11.31 7.89 4.53
CA ASP A 91 12.16 6.93 3.80
C ASP A 91 11.46 5.62 3.45
N ALA A 92 10.53 5.17 4.29
CA ALA A 92 9.82 3.91 4.17
C ALA A 92 8.38 3.99 3.63
N ASP A 93 7.89 5.17 3.23
CA ASP A 93 6.49 5.36 2.78
C ASP A 93 6.16 4.55 1.50
N TRP A 94 7.19 4.18 0.73
CA TRP A 94 7.08 3.44 -0.54
C TRP A 94 7.40 1.95 -0.41
N ILE A 95 7.58 1.44 0.82
CA ILE A 95 7.89 0.03 1.05
C ILE A 95 6.60 -0.79 1.14
N HIS A 96 6.44 -1.77 0.26
CA HIS A 96 5.39 -2.77 0.34
C HIS A 96 5.65 -3.72 1.51
N THR A 97 4.60 -4.01 2.28
CA THR A 97 4.67 -4.91 3.44
C THR A 97 4.01 -6.25 3.12
N GLU A 98 4.83 -7.28 2.98
CA GLU A 98 4.42 -8.66 2.72
C GLU A 98 4.24 -9.43 4.04
N ILE A 99 3.18 -10.20 4.13
CA ILE A 99 2.96 -11.14 5.23
C ILE A 99 3.54 -12.49 4.79
N GLU A 100 4.63 -12.93 5.43
CA GLU A 100 5.35 -14.14 5.00
C GLU A 100 4.49 -15.40 5.17
N CYS A 101 3.66 -15.42 6.21
CA CYS A 101 2.61 -16.42 6.41
C CYS A 101 1.24 -15.78 6.15
N PRO A 102 0.71 -15.83 4.91
CA PRO A 102 -0.54 -15.17 4.55
C PRO A 102 -1.67 -15.44 5.54
N VAL A 103 -2.51 -14.43 5.79
CA VAL A 103 -3.65 -14.52 6.70
C VAL A 103 -4.68 -15.46 6.08
N ARG A 104 -4.71 -16.70 6.57
CA ARG A 104 -5.51 -17.78 6.00
C ARG A 104 -7.00 -17.48 6.07
N HIS A 105 -7.72 -17.99 5.09
CA HIS A 105 -9.18 -18.04 5.09
C HIS A 105 -9.62 -19.45 4.71
N VAL A 106 -10.73 -19.93 5.30
CA VAL A 106 -11.17 -21.32 5.15
C VAL A 106 -11.58 -21.68 3.72
N ASP A 107 -12.17 -20.72 3.00
CA ASP A 107 -12.72 -20.94 1.66
C ASP A 107 -11.87 -20.35 0.52
N GLY A 108 -10.55 -20.18 0.69
CA GLY A 108 -9.74 -19.59 -0.38
C GLY A 108 -8.29 -19.24 -0.02
N PRO A 109 -7.61 -18.48 -0.90
CA PRO A 109 -6.27 -17.98 -0.62
C PRO A 109 -6.30 -17.02 0.57
N GLY A 110 -5.19 -16.94 1.29
CA GLY A 110 -5.03 -15.97 2.37
C GLY A 110 -4.64 -14.58 1.87
N VAL A 111 -4.62 -13.59 2.76
CA VAL A 111 -4.11 -12.24 2.44
C VAL A 111 -2.59 -12.20 2.64
N ARG A 112 -1.86 -11.86 1.57
CA ARG A 112 -0.40 -11.70 1.60
C ARG A 112 0.03 -10.25 1.77
N MET A 113 -0.75 -9.29 1.27
CA MET A 113 -0.46 -7.87 1.39
C MET A 113 -1.76 -7.10 1.56
N TRP A 114 -1.91 -6.39 2.67
CA TRP A 114 -3.05 -5.48 2.85
C TRP A 114 -2.92 -4.21 2.00
N GLY A 115 -1.69 -3.86 1.61
CA GLY A 115 -1.41 -2.63 0.89
C GLY A 115 -1.47 -1.39 1.78
N SER A 116 -1.40 -0.23 1.14
CA SER A 116 -1.46 1.08 1.77
C SER A 116 -2.01 2.09 0.77
N ARG A 117 -1.87 3.38 1.07
CA ARG A 117 -2.14 4.42 0.09
C ARG A 117 -1.31 4.25 -1.19
N LEU A 118 -0.06 3.81 -1.08
CA LEU A 118 0.91 3.72 -2.19
C LEU A 118 1.30 2.27 -2.55
N ALA A 119 0.85 1.28 -1.76
CA ALA A 119 1.16 -0.13 -1.97
C ALA A 119 -0.10 -0.94 -2.32
N PRO A 120 -0.01 -1.93 -3.20
CA PRO A 120 -1.16 -2.70 -3.66
C PRO A 120 -1.65 -3.69 -2.62
N PHE A 121 -2.90 -4.14 -2.77
CA PHE A 121 -3.40 -5.31 -2.06
C PHE A 121 -3.06 -6.59 -2.83
N GLN A 122 -2.85 -7.71 -2.13
CA GLN A 122 -2.52 -8.98 -2.75
C GLN A 122 -3.07 -10.17 -1.94
N MET A 123 -3.74 -11.07 -2.67
CA MET A 123 -4.09 -12.41 -2.19
C MET A 123 -2.93 -13.39 -2.46
N ASP A 124 -2.77 -14.38 -1.60
CA ASP A 124 -1.74 -15.40 -1.77
C ASP A 124 -1.89 -16.15 -3.10
N GLY A 125 -0.77 -16.38 -3.78
CA GLY A 125 -0.73 -16.99 -5.11
C GLY A 125 -1.33 -16.15 -6.25
N GLN A 126 -1.65 -14.88 -6.03
CA GLN A 126 -2.17 -13.97 -7.05
C GLN A 126 -1.24 -12.77 -7.26
N ASP A 127 -1.32 -12.16 -8.44
CA ASP A 127 -0.64 -10.88 -8.69
C ASP A 127 -1.24 -9.76 -7.83
N PRO A 128 -0.43 -8.77 -7.41
CA PRO A 128 -0.96 -7.61 -6.71
C PRO A 128 -1.95 -6.82 -7.57
N PHE A 129 -3.01 -6.32 -6.93
CA PHE A 129 -4.02 -5.52 -7.59
C PHE A 129 -3.54 -4.08 -7.73
N TRP A 130 -3.40 -3.63 -8.99
CA TRP A 130 -3.04 -2.26 -9.34
C TRP A 130 -4.21 -1.57 -10.04
N PRO A 131 -4.43 -0.26 -9.78
CA PRO A 131 -5.30 0.56 -10.62
C PRO A 131 -4.85 0.52 -12.08
N GLY A 132 -5.82 0.52 -12.99
CA GLY A 132 -5.58 0.69 -14.42
C GLY A 132 -5.23 2.14 -14.78
N GLU A 133 -4.97 2.38 -16.06
CA GLU A 133 -4.76 3.74 -16.58
C GLU A 133 -6.05 4.55 -16.58
N GLU A 134 -7.19 3.89 -16.88
CA GLU A 134 -8.51 4.51 -16.87
C GLU A 134 -9.24 4.26 -15.55
N PRO A 135 -9.89 5.29 -14.96
CA PRO A 135 -10.72 5.13 -13.77
C PRO A 135 -11.89 4.16 -14.00
N ASP A 136 -12.24 3.43 -12.94
CA ASP A 136 -13.37 2.51 -12.88
C ASP A 136 -14.25 2.75 -11.65
N ASP A 137 -15.28 1.91 -11.49
CA ASP A 137 -16.22 1.93 -10.36
C ASP A 137 -15.55 1.89 -8.97
N PHE A 138 -14.32 1.37 -8.86
CA PHE A 138 -13.59 1.20 -7.61
C PHE A 138 -12.62 2.35 -7.33
N THR A 139 -12.30 3.15 -8.34
CA THR A 139 -11.29 4.20 -8.26
C THR A 139 -11.71 5.32 -7.31
N SER A 140 -12.95 5.81 -7.44
CA SER A 140 -13.47 6.86 -6.54
C SER A 140 -13.72 6.35 -5.11
N PRO A 141 -14.35 5.17 -4.89
CA PRO A 141 -14.54 4.63 -3.54
C PRO A 141 -13.25 4.30 -2.79
N ALA A 142 -12.14 4.06 -3.51
CA ALA A 142 -10.84 3.81 -2.90
C ALA A 142 -10.14 5.08 -2.38
N ASP A 143 -10.64 6.27 -2.70
CA ASP A 143 -10.11 7.57 -2.27
C ASP A 143 -8.57 7.71 -2.46
N GLY A 144 -8.08 7.24 -3.61
CA GLY A 144 -6.65 7.27 -3.94
C GLY A 144 -5.78 6.30 -3.13
N SER A 145 -6.37 5.33 -2.42
CA SER A 145 -5.65 4.24 -1.76
C SER A 145 -5.55 3.01 -2.67
N ILE A 146 -4.32 2.68 -3.10
CA ILE A 146 -4.05 1.52 -3.96
C ILE A 146 -4.42 0.21 -3.27
N GLY A 147 -4.13 0.10 -1.97
CA GLY A 147 -4.49 -1.07 -1.15
C GLY A 147 -6.00 -1.24 -1.03
N LEU A 148 -6.74 -0.17 -0.73
CA LEU A 148 -8.20 -0.23 -0.65
C LEU A 148 -8.81 -0.57 -2.01
N TYR A 149 -8.32 0.01 -3.10
CA TYR A 149 -8.74 -0.34 -4.47
C TYR A 149 -8.63 -1.85 -4.71
N GLY A 150 -7.46 -2.43 -4.43
CA GLY A 150 -7.23 -3.86 -4.64
C GLY A 150 -8.07 -4.75 -3.73
N TYR A 151 -8.31 -4.32 -2.49
CA TYR A 151 -9.21 -4.99 -1.57
C TYR A 151 -10.65 -5.03 -2.10
N LEU A 152 -11.17 -3.90 -2.58
CA LEU A 152 -12.51 -3.79 -3.15
C LEU A 152 -12.65 -4.68 -4.41
N ARG A 153 -11.62 -4.73 -5.26
CA ARG A 153 -11.57 -5.64 -6.41
C ARG A 153 -11.65 -7.11 -5.98
N ALA A 154 -10.96 -7.50 -4.91
CA ALA A 154 -11.01 -8.85 -4.37
C ALA A 154 -12.40 -9.21 -3.80
N VAL A 155 -13.05 -8.29 -3.09
CA VAL A 155 -14.44 -8.45 -2.61
C VAL A 155 -15.39 -8.61 -3.81
N ASN A 156 -15.31 -7.72 -4.79
CA ASN A 156 -16.14 -7.77 -6.00
C ASN A 156 -16.00 -9.10 -6.74
N ALA A 157 -14.76 -9.54 -7.01
CA ALA A 157 -14.50 -10.81 -7.68
C ALA A 157 -15.05 -12.02 -6.90
N ARG A 158 -15.14 -11.93 -5.57
CA ARG A 158 -15.77 -12.98 -4.76
C ARG A 158 -17.29 -12.94 -4.85
N VAL A 159 -17.90 -11.76 -4.77
CA VAL A 159 -19.35 -11.58 -4.93
C VAL A 159 -19.80 -12.09 -6.29
N GLN A 160 -19.17 -11.64 -7.38
CA GLN A 160 -19.48 -12.04 -8.76
C GLN A 160 -19.47 -13.56 -8.95
N ARG A 161 -18.44 -14.24 -8.43
CA ARG A 161 -18.34 -15.71 -8.46
C ARG A 161 -19.42 -16.42 -7.65
N ARG A 162 -19.90 -15.83 -6.55
CA ARG A 162 -20.95 -16.42 -5.70
C ARG A 162 -22.35 -16.21 -6.26
N THR A 163 -22.57 -15.12 -7.00
CA THR A 163 -23.87 -14.78 -7.59
C THR A 163 -24.01 -15.18 -9.05
N ASP A 164 -22.95 -15.73 -9.66
CA ASP A 164 -22.86 -15.99 -11.11
C ASP A 164 -23.26 -14.77 -11.95
N SER A 165 -22.74 -13.60 -11.57
CA SER A 165 -23.09 -12.30 -12.17
C SER A 165 -21.85 -11.46 -12.35
N TRP A 166 -21.84 -10.65 -13.41
CA TRP A 166 -20.79 -9.68 -13.71
C TRP A 166 -21.10 -8.27 -13.22
N GLN A 167 -22.21 -8.10 -12.49
CA GLN A 167 -22.57 -6.80 -11.92
C GLN A 167 -21.50 -6.32 -10.93
N SER A 168 -21.34 -5.00 -10.87
CA SER A 168 -20.45 -4.34 -9.92
C SER A 168 -20.95 -4.54 -8.49
N LEU A 169 -20.02 -4.68 -7.55
CA LEU A 169 -20.28 -4.71 -6.11
C LEU A 169 -21.19 -3.55 -5.68
N PHE A 170 -21.02 -2.37 -6.26
CA PHE A 170 -21.78 -1.17 -5.91
C PHE A 170 -23.18 -1.13 -6.53
N SER A 171 -23.48 -2.00 -7.49
CA SER A 171 -24.86 -2.26 -7.93
C SER A 171 -25.61 -3.14 -6.93
N ILE A 172 -24.89 -3.75 -5.99
CA ILE A 172 -25.40 -4.74 -5.04
C ILE A 172 -25.47 -4.15 -3.62
N VAL A 173 -24.57 -3.23 -3.30
CA VAL A 173 -24.31 -2.73 -1.96
C VAL A 173 -24.25 -1.21 -1.98
N HIS A 174 -25.14 -0.55 -1.23
CA HIS A 174 -25.19 0.90 -1.13
C HIS A 174 -24.75 1.46 0.23
N GLU A 175 -24.75 0.64 1.30
CA GLU A 175 -24.62 1.14 2.68
C GLU A 175 -23.48 0.53 3.51
N VAL A 176 -22.76 -0.47 3.02
CA VAL A 176 -21.74 -1.14 3.83
C VAL A 176 -20.43 -0.36 3.79
N PRO A 177 -19.86 0.04 4.95
CA PRO A 177 -18.62 0.81 5.00
C PRO A 177 -17.41 -0.10 4.73
N LEU A 178 -17.18 -0.42 3.45
CA LEU A 178 -16.09 -1.31 3.03
C LEU A 178 -14.70 -0.79 3.42
N GLY A 179 -14.55 0.54 3.54
CA GLY A 179 -13.33 1.16 4.07
C GLY A 179 -13.04 0.78 5.52
N ASP A 180 -14.07 0.69 6.37
CA ASP A 180 -13.91 0.30 7.78
C ASP A 180 -13.53 -1.18 7.90
N ARG A 181 -14.10 -2.04 7.05
CA ARG A 181 -13.74 -3.47 6.98
C ARG A 181 -12.28 -3.66 6.54
N TYR A 182 -11.83 -2.86 5.57
CA TYR A 182 -10.44 -2.83 5.15
C TYR A 182 -9.51 -2.35 6.28
N ALA A 183 -9.87 -1.26 6.98
CA ALA A 183 -9.10 -0.73 8.10
C ALA A 183 -9.01 -1.73 9.26
N ALA A 184 -10.09 -2.48 9.51
CA ALA A 184 -10.13 -3.57 10.48
C ALA A 184 -9.45 -4.87 10.01
N ARG A 185 -8.86 -4.87 8.80
CA ARG A 185 -8.21 -6.04 8.18
C ARG A 185 -9.12 -7.29 8.16
N VAL A 186 -10.42 -7.08 7.87
CA VAL A 186 -11.37 -8.18 7.67
C VAL A 186 -11.14 -8.80 6.30
N HIS A 187 -11.11 -10.12 6.23
CA HIS A 187 -10.82 -10.83 4.98
C HIS A 187 -11.87 -10.52 3.90
N PRO A 188 -11.48 -10.29 2.63
CA PRO A 188 -12.43 -9.91 1.58
C PRO A 188 -13.52 -10.96 1.32
N PHE A 189 -13.24 -12.23 1.61
CA PHE A 189 -14.23 -13.31 1.44
C PHE A 189 -15.29 -13.31 2.53
N ASP A 190 -14.93 -12.97 3.77
CA ASP A 190 -15.90 -12.81 4.87
C ASP A 190 -16.84 -11.64 4.56
N VAL A 191 -16.27 -10.51 4.13
CA VAL A 191 -17.07 -9.35 3.71
C VAL A 191 -18.01 -9.71 2.56
N ALA A 192 -17.52 -10.40 1.53
CA ALA A 192 -18.40 -10.85 0.45
C ALA A 192 -19.54 -11.76 0.94
N ALA A 193 -19.29 -12.64 1.92
CA ALA A 193 -20.32 -13.48 2.52
C ALA A 193 -21.34 -12.67 3.33
N GLU A 194 -20.89 -11.71 4.15
CA GLU A 194 -21.75 -10.80 4.90
C GLU A 194 -22.69 -10.01 3.97
N LEU A 195 -22.15 -9.48 2.87
CA LEU A 195 -22.92 -8.72 1.88
C LEU A 195 -24.03 -9.56 1.23
N LEU A 196 -23.73 -10.84 0.95
CA LEU A 196 -24.70 -11.75 0.36
C LEU A 196 -25.71 -12.27 1.39
N ALA A 197 -25.30 -12.45 2.64
CA ALA A 197 -26.21 -12.79 3.73
C ALA A 197 -27.19 -11.65 4.04
N GLY A 198 -26.75 -10.39 3.90
CA GLY A 198 -27.62 -9.20 4.00
C GLY A 198 -28.74 -9.17 2.94
N ARG A 199 -28.58 -9.89 1.81
CA ARG A 199 -29.64 -10.11 0.81
C ARG A 199 -30.58 -11.27 1.15
N LEU A 200 -30.18 -12.17 2.03
CA LEU A 200 -30.96 -13.34 2.45
C LEU A 200 -31.75 -13.11 3.75
N SER A 201 -31.67 -11.91 4.35
CA SER A 201 -32.69 -11.51 5.31
C SER A 201 -34.00 -11.30 4.54
N PRO A 202 -35.05 -12.11 4.79
CA PRO A 202 -36.31 -11.90 4.11
C PRO A 202 -36.82 -10.53 4.50
N THR A 203 -37.06 -9.66 3.51
CA THR A 203 -38.02 -8.58 3.69
C THR A 203 -39.32 -9.25 4.11
N SER A 204 -39.61 -9.17 5.41
CA SER A 204 -40.88 -9.59 5.98
C SER A 204 -42.02 -8.84 5.30
N ALA A 205 -43.06 -9.59 4.99
CA ALA A 205 -44.43 -9.16 4.72
C ALA A 205 -44.68 -8.31 3.47
N ALA A 206 -45.22 -8.96 2.43
CA ALA A 206 -46.20 -8.35 1.56
C ALA A 206 -47.37 -9.33 1.34
N ALA A 207 -48.52 -8.93 1.90
CA ALA A 207 -49.91 -9.34 1.66
C ALA A 207 -50.33 -10.79 1.99
#